data_AF-D0N0S3-F1
#
_entry.id   AF-D0N0S3-F1
#
_cell.length_a   1.000
_cell.length_b   1.000
_cell.length_c   1.000
_cell.angle_alpha   90.00
_cell.angle_beta   90.00
_cell.angle_gamma   90.00
#
_symmetry.space_group_name_H-M   'P 1'
#
loop_
_entity.id
_entity.type
_entity.pdbx_description
1 polymer ?
#
loop_
_entity_poly.entity_id
_entity_poly.type
_entity_poly.pdbx_seq_one_letter_code
_entity_poly.pdbx_strand_id
1 'polypeptide(L)'
;MHGRIKSVEREKEQHKTDAQHQEELSKVRMYHEVAGKVLDMKRQQLYEPSVLPLTSHLLLLNPEFHVVSSYRRQAIDTLAQKAENPEAEMLTMAKTELRLTLTNAISTVVTTVAMCQHERLAFTTQKIEQNFSNYSALHHHSITLPEPLSADVLFDEIGLVQQAVFTEPDDQSAWFYYRWLLTSMVELVESSAEDASGFLKSQVQWLNELLEVISEAKWVVVMLADLQFHLSVITKVSGWEEAKKPSVELYDRAIALDPDHRHCYEDMKKKHV
;
A
#
# COMPACT_ATOMS: atom_id res chain seq x y z
N MET A 1 -14.04 6.14 14.67
CA MET A 1 -14.45 7.32 15.46
C MET A 1 -13.56 8.54 15.19
N HIS A 2 -13.06 8.73 13.96
CA HIS A 2 -12.20 9.87 13.60
C HIS A 2 -12.88 10.70 12.51
N GLY A 3 -12.64 12.01 12.48
CA GLY A 3 -13.14 12.93 11.43
C GLY A 3 -14.64 13.27 11.46
N ARG A 4 -15.46 12.66 12.34
CA ARG A 4 -16.89 13.02 12.46
C ARG A 4 -17.08 14.29 13.28
N ILE A 5 -17.43 15.39 12.62
CA ILE A 5 -17.75 16.66 13.28
C ILE A 5 -19.18 16.58 13.86
N LYS A 6 -19.30 16.62 15.18
CA LYS A 6 -20.59 16.43 15.89
C LYS A 6 -21.68 17.43 15.53
N SER A 7 -21.36 18.64 15.06
CA SER A 7 -22.36 19.61 14.60
C SER A 7 -22.93 19.21 13.24
N VAL A 8 -22.07 18.92 12.27
CA VAL A 8 -22.44 18.48 10.92
C VAL A 8 -23.28 17.20 10.97
N GLU A 9 -22.89 16.23 11.80
CA GLU A 9 -23.65 14.98 11.93
C GLU A 9 -25.03 15.22 12.56
N ARG A 10 -25.16 16.16 13.51
CA ARG A 10 -26.46 16.52 14.10
C ARG A 10 -27.38 17.21 13.10
N GLU A 11 -26.85 18.09 12.26
CA GLU A 11 -27.61 18.74 11.20
C GLU A 11 -28.08 17.73 10.15
N LYS A 12 -27.21 16.79 9.74
CA LYS A 12 -27.61 15.69 8.84
C LYS A 12 -28.75 14.86 9.42
N GLU A 13 -28.68 14.51 10.70
CA GLU A 13 -29.77 13.77 11.37
C GLU A 13 -31.08 14.57 11.42
N GLN A 14 -31.02 15.88 11.67
CA GLN A 14 -32.22 16.73 11.68
C GLN A 14 -32.88 16.89 10.30
N HIS A 15 -32.10 16.76 9.23
CA HIS A 15 -32.59 16.87 7.85
C HIS A 15 -33.00 15.53 7.23
N LYS A 16 -32.83 14.40 7.94
CA LYS A 16 -33.31 13.10 7.44
C LYS A 16 -34.83 13.06 7.45
N THR A 17 -35.37 12.57 6.35
CA THR A 17 -36.79 12.23 6.24
C THR A 17 -37.10 10.96 7.04
N ASP A 18 -38.36 10.79 7.45
CA ASP A 18 -38.81 9.57 8.14
C ASP A 18 -38.51 8.30 7.34
N ALA A 19 -38.62 8.37 6.00
CA ALA A 19 -38.29 7.26 5.11
C ALA A 19 -36.80 6.88 5.18
N GLN A 20 -35.89 7.85 5.20
CA GLN A 20 -34.45 7.60 5.34
C GLN A 20 -34.12 7.02 6.73
N HIS A 21 -34.75 7.53 7.77
CA HIS A 21 -34.58 7.00 9.13
C HIS A 21 -35.03 5.53 9.20
N GLN A 22 -36.18 5.21 8.60
CA GLN A 22 -36.70 3.84 8.55
C GLN A 22 -35.78 2.90 7.74
N GLU A 23 -35.19 3.38 6.64
CA GLU A 23 -34.24 2.62 5.84
C GLU A 23 -32.95 2.29 6.63
N GLU A 24 -32.40 3.27 7.35
CA GLU A 24 -31.22 3.06 8.21
C GLU A 24 -31.51 2.09 9.35
N LEU A 25 -32.65 2.23 10.02
CA LEU A 25 -33.09 1.26 11.03
C LEU A 25 -33.24 -0.14 10.44
N SER A 26 -33.74 -0.26 9.21
CA SER A 26 -33.82 -1.55 8.51
C SER A 26 -32.42 -2.14 8.27
N LYS A 27 -31.46 -1.32 7.83
CA LYS A 27 -30.05 -1.75 7.64
C LYS A 27 -29.42 -2.23 8.95
N VAL A 28 -29.64 -1.50 10.04
CA VAL A 28 -29.15 -1.87 11.38
C VAL A 28 -29.78 -3.18 11.84
N ARG A 29 -31.10 -3.36 11.65
CA ARG A 29 -31.80 -4.61 11.99
C ARG A 29 -31.25 -5.80 11.20
N MET A 30 -31.11 -5.66 9.87
CA MET A 30 -30.54 -6.70 9.02
C MET A 30 -29.11 -7.06 9.45
N TYR A 31 -28.28 -6.06 9.76
CA TYR A 31 -26.92 -6.30 10.27
C TYR A 31 -26.94 -7.12 11.57
N HIS A 32 -27.77 -6.74 12.55
CA HIS A 32 -27.89 -7.46 13.81
C HIS A 32 -28.42 -8.88 13.64
N GLU A 33 -29.35 -9.10 12.74
CA GLU A 33 -29.88 -10.43 12.42
C GLU A 33 -28.79 -11.34 11.85
N VAL A 34 -28.05 -10.86 10.85
CA VAL A 34 -26.94 -11.62 10.24
C VAL A 34 -25.82 -11.85 11.25
N ALA A 35 -25.46 -10.83 12.03
CA ALA A 35 -24.44 -10.94 13.07
C ALA A 35 -24.84 -11.96 14.15
N GLY A 36 -26.09 -11.91 14.61
CA GLY A 36 -26.63 -12.89 15.57
C GLY A 36 -26.54 -14.30 15.02
N LYS A 37 -27.01 -14.53 13.79
CA LYS A 37 -26.93 -15.83 13.12
C LYS A 37 -25.49 -16.36 13.04
N VAL A 38 -24.55 -15.53 12.59
CA VAL A 38 -23.12 -15.92 12.49
C VAL A 38 -22.53 -16.25 13.87
N LEU A 39 -22.83 -15.45 14.89
CA LEU A 39 -22.36 -15.71 16.25
C LEU A 39 -22.97 -16.98 16.84
N ASP A 40 -24.21 -17.32 16.49
CA ASP A 40 -24.88 -18.55 16.92
C ASP A 40 -24.26 -19.77 16.25
N MET A 41 -24.02 -19.71 14.93
CA MET A 41 -23.30 -20.74 14.18
C MET A 41 -21.89 -20.96 14.75
N LYS A 42 -21.19 -19.87 15.11
CA LYS A 42 -19.89 -19.94 15.80
C LYS A 42 -20.00 -20.66 17.15
N ARG A 43 -20.99 -20.32 17.98
CA ARG A 43 -21.18 -20.97 19.30
C ARG A 43 -21.44 -22.46 19.16
N GLN A 44 -22.11 -22.86 18.09
CA GLN A 44 -22.40 -24.25 17.75
C GLN A 44 -21.25 -24.95 16.99
N GLN A 45 -20.15 -24.25 16.70
CA GLN A 45 -19.02 -24.75 15.90
C GLN A 45 -19.44 -25.31 14.53
N LEU A 46 -20.43 -24.68 13.90
CA LEU A 46 -20.87 -25.07 12.56
C LEU A 46 -19.92 -24.49 11.51
N TYR A 47 -19.36 -25.33 10.65
CA TYR A 47 -18.45 -24.91 9.57
C TYR A 47 -19.03 -25.34 8.22
N GLU A 48 -20.09 -24.65 7.80
CA GLU A 48 -20.80 -24.91 6.55
C GLU A 48 -20.42 -23.88 5.48
N PRO A 49 -20.55 -24.20 4.17
CA PRO A 49 -20.28 -23.25 3.10
C PRO A 49 -21.09 -21.94 3.20
N SER A 50 -22.28 -22.00 3.81
CA SER A 50 -23.18 -20.86 4.06
C SER A 50 -22.59 -19.81 5.01
N VAL A 51 -21.60 -20.17 5.85
CA VAL A 51 -20.91 -19.25 6.76
C VAL A 51 -20.11 -18.20 5.99
N LEU A 52 -19.51 -18.56 4.87
CA LEU A 52 -18.62 -17.68 4.11
C LEU A 52 -19.35 -16.43 3.57
N PRO A 53 -20.47 -16.50 2.83
CA PRO A 53 -21.15 -15.29 2.35
C PRO A 53 -21.66 -14.40 3.50
N LEU A 54 -22.12 -14.99 4.61
CA LEU A 54 -22.62 -14.23 5.77
C LEU A 54 -21.47 -13.46 6.45
N THR A 55 -20.35 -14.12 6.70
CA THR A 55 -19.16 -13.48 7.30
C THR A 55 -18.55 -12.45 6.35
N SER A 56 -18.52 -12.69 5.03
CA SER A 56 -18.11 -11.70 4.03
C SER A 56 -18.97 -10.44 4.09
N HIS A 57 -20.30 -10.58 4.15
CA HIS A 57 -21.21 -9.45 4.26
C HIS A 57 -20.94 -8.61 5.51
N LEU A 58 -20.74 -9.26 6.67
CA LEU A 58 -20.44 -8.57 7.92
C LEU A 58 -19.10 -7.83 7.88
N LEU A 59 -18.05 -8.44 7.30
CA LEU A 59 -16.71 -7.85 7.23
C LEU A 59 -16.62 -6.73 6.20
N LEU A 60 -17.45 -6.74 5.15
CA LEU A 60 -17.58 -5.59 4.25
C LEU A 60 -18.23 -4.38 4.94
N LEU A 61 -19.12 -4.60 5.90
CA LEU A 61 -19.80 -3.53 6.66
C LEU A 61 -19.01 -3.09 7.90
N ASN A 62 -18.33 -4.02 8.57
CA ASN A 62 -17.53 -3.78 9.76
C ASN A 62 -16.26 -4.63 9.71
N PRO A 63 -15.20 -4.14 9.05
CA PRO A 63 -13.94 -4.87 8.89
C PRO A 63 -13.30 -5.24 10.25
N GLU A 64 -13.46 -4.40 11.27
CA GLU A 64 -12.89 -4.57 12.61
C GLU A 64 -13.62 -5.63 13.47
N PHE A 65 -14.55 -6.38 12.90
CA PHE A 65 -15.28 -7.42 13.63
C PHE A 65 -14.42 -8.69 13.80
N HIS A 66 -13.36 -8.61 14.61
CA HIS A 66 -12.34 -9.66 14.76
C HIS A 66 -12.89 -11.05 15.13
N VAL A 67 -13.99 -11.11 15.88
CA VAL A 67 -14.65 -12.39 16.23
C VAL A 67 -15.16 -13.09 14.97
N VAL A 68 -15.77 -12.34 14.05
CA VAL A 68 -16.23 -12.84 12.75
C VAL A 68 -15.05 -13.22 11.87
N SER A 69 -14.01 -12.39 11.80
CA SER A 69 -12.79 -12.70 11.04
C SER A 69 -12.12 -13.99 11.52
N SER A 70 -12.02 -14.18 12.85
CA SER A 70 -11.44 -15.39 13.42
C SER A 70 -12.28 -16.63 13.13
N TYR A 71 -13.60 -16.52 13.21
CA TYR A 71 -14.50 -17.64 12.91
C TYR A 71 -14.48 -17.99 11.42
N ARG A 72 -14.43 -16.98 10.54
CA ARG A 72 -14.28 -17.16 9.09
C ARG A 72 -13.03 -17.96 8.75
N ARG A 73 -11.88 -17.65 9.37
CA ARG A 73 -10.64 -18.43 9.18
C ARG A 73 -10.81 -19.90 9.53
N GLN A 74 -11.40 -20.19 10.70
CA GLN A 74 -11.67 -21.56 11.13
C GLN A 74 -12.62 -22.30 10.17
N ALA A 75 -13.62 -21.61 9.63
CA ALA A 75 -14.52 -22.16 8.63
C ALA A 75 -13.80 -22.48 7.31
N ILE A 76 -12.96 -21.57 6.82
CA ILE A 76 -12.14 -21.79 5.62
C ILE A 76 -11.23 -23.01 5.79
N ASP A 77 -10.49 -23.08 6.90
CA ASP A 77 -9.58 -24.20 7.18
C ASP A 77 -10.34 -25.55 7.21
N THR A 78 -11.51 -25.57 7.87
CA THR A 78 -12.32 -26.78 7.99
C THR A 78 -12.95 -27.20 6.65
N LEU A 79 -13.41 -26.25 5.85
CA LEU A 79 -14.01 -26.51 4.55
C LEU A 79 -12.94 -26.98 3.54
N ALA A 80 -11.77 -26.34 3.52
CA ALA A 80 -10.65 -26.74 2.67
C ALA A 80 -10.19 -28.18 2.93
N GLN A 81 -10.19 -28.63 4.20
CA GLN A 81 -9.88 -30.03 4.55
C GLN A 81 -10.92 -31.05 4.08
N LYS A 82 -12.17 -30.62 3.86
CA LYS A 82 -13.29 -31.48 3.46
C LYS A 82 -13.60 -31.43 1.96
N ALA A 83 -12.95 -30.55 1.21
CA ALA A 83 -13.20 -30.33 -0.20
C ALA A 83 -12.78 -31.54 -1.04
N GLU A 84 -13.63 -31.93 -2.01
CA GLU A 84 -13.28 -32.95 -3.01
C GLU A 84 -12.16 -32.48 -3.95
N ASN A 85 -12.10 -31.16 -4.20
CA ASN A 85 -11.01 -30.48 -4.91
C ASN A 85 -10.48 -29.31 -4.08
N PRO A 86 -9.55 -29.56 -3.14
CA PRO A 86 -9.02 -28.54 -2.24
C PRO A 86 -8.38 -27.36 -2.96
N GLU A 87 -7.72 -27.56 -4.10
CA GLU A 87 -6.99 -26.50 -4.80
C GLU A 87 -7.93 -25.45 -5.39
N ALA A 88 -8.96 -25.87 -6.13
CA ALA A 88 -9.89 -24.94 -6.78
C ALA A 88 -10.76 -24.16 -5.76
N GLU A 89 -11.19 -24.84 -4.69
CA GLU A 89 -12.00 -24.22 -3.65
C GLU A 89 -11.16 -23.25 -2.82
N MET A 90 -9.94 -23.65 -2.44
CA MET A 90 -8.98 -22.79 -1.74
C MET A 90 -8.63 -21.55 -2.56
N LEU A 91 -8.44 -21.66 -3.87
CA LEU A 91 -8.20 -20.51 -4.75
C LEU A 91 -9.36 -19.51 -4.74
N THR A 92 -10.60 -20.00 -4.76
CA THR A 92 -11.80 -19.16 -4.72
C THR A 92 -11.93 -18.43 -3.38
N MET A 93 -11.67 -19.13 -2.29
CA MET A 93 -11.64 -18.54 -0.94
C MET A 93 -10.51 -17.49 -0.83
N ALA A 94 -9.33 -17.78 -1.37
CA ALA A 94 -8.17 -16.88 -1.37
C ALA A 94 -8.46 -15.53 -2.03
N LYS A 95 -9.06 -15.56 -3.22
CA LYS A 95 -9.44 -14.35 -3.97
C LYS A 95 -10.42 -13.49 -3.17
N THR A 96 -11.31 -14.15 -2.43
CA THR A 96 -12.27 -13.45 -1.56
C THR A 96 -11.59 -12.83 -0.33
N GLU A 97 -10.69 -13.55 0.34
CA GLU A 97 -9.93 -13.01 1.49
C GLU A 97 -9.03 -11.84 1.09
N LEU A 98 -8.32 -11.99 -0.02
CA LEU A 98 -7.45 -10.95 -0.55
C LEU A 98 -8.26 -9.70 -0.91
N ARG A 99 -9.47 -9.87 -1.47
CA ARG A 99 -10.39 -8.75 -1.68
C ARG A 99 -10.78 -8.09 -0.36
N LEU A 100 -11.20 -8.84 0.65
CA LEU A 100 -11.62 -8.28 1.95
C LEU A 100 -10.47 -7.51 2.64
N THR A 101 -9.23 -7.97 2.48
CA THR A 101 -8.01 -7.37 3.05
C THR A 101 -7.54 -6.13 2.28
N LEU A 102 -7.63 -6.13 0.95
CA LEU A 102 -7.15 -5.02 0.11
C LEU A 102 -8.21 -3.95 -0.17
N THR A 103 -9.48 -4.18 0.16
CA THR A 103 -10.54 -3.15 0.12
C THR A 103 -10.76 -2.47 1.46
N ASN A 104 -10.39 -3.12 2.58
CA ASN A 104 -10.53 -2.57 3.91
C ASN A 104 -9.16 -2.64 4.57
N ALA A 105 -8.55 -1.51 4.92
CA ALA A 105 -7.18 -1.34 5.42
C ALA A 105 -6.85 -2.12 6.74
N ILE A 106 -7.06 -3.42 6.75
CA ILE A 106 -6.77 -4.34 7.85
C ILE A 106 -5.56 -5.14 7.45
N SER A 107 -4.42 -4.72 7.99
CA SER A 107 -3.20 -5.53 7.99
C SER A 107 -3.36 -6.64 9.02
N THR A 108 -3.82 -7.81 8.59
CA THR A 108 -3.35 -9.12 9.10
C THR A 108 -4.08 -10.27 8.40
N VAL A 109 -3.28 -11.24 7.95
CA VAL A 109 -3.63 -12.61 7.50
C VAL A 109 -3.94 -12.79 6.02
N VAL A 110 -2.89 -12.85 5.21
CA VAL A 110 -2.81 -13.83 4.09
C VAL A 110 -1.39 -14.41 4.10
N THR A 111 -1.16 -15.43 4.91
CA THR A 111 0.08 -16.23 4.85
C THR A 111 -0.21 -17.70 4.53
N THR A 112 -1.48 -18.10 4.42
CA THR A 112 -1.86 -19.52 4.25
C THR A 112 -3.05 -19.70 3.32
N VAL A 113 -3.01 -19.12 2.11
CA VAL A 113 -3.97 -19.51 1.07
C VAL A 113 -3.24 -19.73 -0.25
N ALA A 114 -3.48 -20.89 -0.88
CA ALA A 114 -2.81 -21.36 -2.08
C ALA A 114 -3.22 -20.58 -3.35
N MET A 115 -2.81 -19.32 -3.42
CA MET A 115 -2.68 -18.61 -4.69
C MET A 115 -1.25 -18.74 -5.15
N CYS A 116 -1.04 -19.04 -6.43
CA CYS A 116 0.29 -18.96 -6.99
C CYS A 116 0.76 -17.50 -6.99
N GLN A 117 2.07 -17.29 -6.93
CA GLN A 117 2.68 -15.96 -6.87
C GLN A 117 2.15 -15.03 -7.98
N HIS A 118 2.04 -15.56 -9.21
CA HIS A 118 1.54 -14.82 -10.37
C HIS A 118 0.12 -14.26 -10.18
N GLU A 119 -0.81 -15.04 -9.62
CA GLU A 119 -2.18 -14.55 -9.38
C GLU A 119 -2.23 -13.48 -8.29
N ARG A 120 -1.39 -13.59 -7.25
CA ARG A 120 -1.29 -12.57 -6.20
C ARG A 120 -0.73 -11.27 -6.76
N LEU A 121 0.33 -11.35 -7.59
CA LEU A 121 0.91 -10.18 -8.27
C LEU A 121 -0.16 -9.49 -9.12
N ALA A 122 -0.81 -10.22 -10.03
CA ALA A 122 -1.85 -9.66 -10.89
C ALA A 122 -2.98 -8.97 -10.10
N PHE A 123 -3.40 -9.55 -8.97
CA PHE A 123 -4.42 -8.93 -8.12
C PHE A 123 -3.94 -7.64 -7.47
N THR A 124 -2.72 -7.64 -6.91
CA THR A 124 -2.13 -6.44 -6.30
C THR A 124 -1.87 -5.34 -7.33
N THR A 125 -1.39 -5.66 -8.53
CA THR A 125 -1.23 -4.73 -9.66
C THR A 125 -2.58 -4.09 -10.01
N GLN A 126 -3.64 -4.89 -10.20
CA GLN A 126 -4.98 -4.37 -10.45
C GLN A 126 -5.45 -3.40 -9.33
N LYS A 127 -5.09 -3.68 -8.07
CA LYS A 127 -5.48 -2.83 -6.94
C LYS A 127 -4.71 -1.52 -6.89
N ILE A 128 -3.44 -1.53 -7.27
CA ILE A 128 -2.60 -0.35 -7.42
C ILE A 128 -3.12 0.52 -8.58
N GLU A 129 -3.41 -0.06 -9.75
CA GLU A 129 -3.97 0.65 -10.91
C GLU A 129 -5.34 1.29 -10.63
N GLN A 130 -6.15 0.67 -9.76
CA GLN A 130 -7.44 1.22 -9.34
C GLN A 130 -7.31 2.41 -8.39
N ASN A 131 -6.25 2.43 -7.57
CA ASN A 131 -6.00 3.45 -6.56
C ASN A 131 -4.52 3.38 -6.14
N PHE A 132 -3.71 4.30 -6.66
CA PHE A 132 -2.27 4.33 -6.40
C PHE A 132 -1.95 4.56 -4.92
N SER A 133 -2.80 5.31 -4.20
CA SER A 133 -2.74 5.50 -2.74
C SER A 133 -3.08 4.26 -1.90
N ASN A 134 -3.31 3.08 -2.50
CA ASN A 134 -3.56 1.85 -1.75
C ASN A 134 -2.26 1.25 -1.20
N TYR A 135 -1.79 1.79 -0.07
CA TYR A 135 -0.57 1.31 0.61
C TYR A 135 -0.62 -0.19 0.92
N SER A 136 -1.79 -0.74 1.29
CA SER A 136 -1.92 -2.17 1.53
C SER A 136 -1.64 -2.98 0.26
N ALA A 137 -2.12 -2.53 -0.90
CA ALA A 137 -1.83 -3.18 -2.18
C ALA A 137 -0.33 -3.10 -2.51
N LEU A 138 0.30 -1.93 -2.36
CA LEU A 138 1.75 -1.75 -2.57
C LEU A 138 2.59 -2.64 -1.64
N HIS A 139 2.25 -2.71 -0.35
CA HIS A 139 2.94 -3.58 0.60
C HIS A 139 2.78 -5.06 0.27
N HIS A 140 1.56 -5.50 -0.02
CA HIS A 140 1.31 -6.89 -0.42
C HIS A 140 1.97 -7.24 -1.76
N HIS A 141 2.09 -6.27 -2.65
CA HIS A 141 2.81 -6.40 -3.92
C HIS A 141 4.30 -6.63 -3.64
N SER A 142 4.93 -5.79 -2.82
CA SER A 142 6.37 -5.88 -2.53
C SER A 142 6.79 -7.22 -1.93
N ILE A 143 6.01 -7.77 -1.00
CA ILE A 143 6.29 -9.09 -0.38
C ILE A 143 5.91 -10.29 -1.28
N THR A 144 5.28 -10.02 -2.43
CA THR A 144 4.88 -11.06 -3.38
C THR A 144 5.85 -11.16 -4.56
N LEU A 145 6.67 -10.15 -4.80
CA LEU A 145 7.70 -10.17 -5.84
C LEU A 145 8.65 -11.38 -5.69
N PRO A 146 9.27 -11.84 -6.79
CA PRO A 146 10.21 -12.95 -6.76
C PRO A 146 11.47 -12.61 -5.95
N GLU A 147 12.01 -13.62 -5.25
CA GLU A 147 13.30 -13.54 -4.59
C GLU A 147 14.27 -14.55 -5.22
N PRO A 148 15.45 -14.12 -5.73
CA PRO A 148 15.93 -12.73 -5.80
C PRO A 148 15.22 -11.91 -6.90
N LEU A 149 15.19 -10.59 -6.73
CA LEU A 149 14.69 -9.66 -7.75
C LEU A 149 15.67 -9.60 -8.93
N SER A 150 15.17 -9.80 -10.15
CA SER A 150 15.95 -9.57 -11.36
C SER A 150 15.93 -8.10 -11.77
N ALA A 151 16.89 -7.70 -12.60
CA ALA A 151 16.92 -6.35 -13.15
C ALA A 151 15.64 -6.03 -13.93
N ASP A 152 15.14 -6.97 -14.74
CA ASP A 152 13.91 -6.80 -15.52
C ASP A 152 12.70 -6.51 -14.62
N VAL A 153 12.54 -7.28 -13.52
CA VAL A 153 11.46 -7.05 -12.55
C VAL A 153 11.60 -5.67 -11.90
N LEU A 154 12.81 -5.28 -11.49
CA LEU A 154 13.03 -3.95 -10.91
C LEU A 154 12.72 -2.82 -11.89
N PHE A 155 13.08 -2.98 -13.17
CA PHE A 155 12.76 -2.00 -14.20
C PHE A 155 11.26 -1.85 -14.41
N ASP A 156 10.52 -2.96 -14.51
CA ASP A 156 9.06 -2.95 -14.66
C ASP A 156 8.38 -2.29 -13.44
N GLU A 157 8.83 -2.64 -12.23
CA GLU A 157 8.30 -2.09 -10.97
C GLU A 157 8.61 -0.59 -10.81
N ILE A 158 9.80 -0.15 -11.24
CA ILE A 158 10.15 1.27 -11.30
C ILE A 158 9.20 2.00 -12.26
N GLY A 159 8.92 1.42 -13.43
CA GLY A 159 7.96 1.99 -14.37
C GLY A 159 6.55 2.13 -13.78
N LEU A 160 6.08 1.10 -13.07
CA LEU A 160 4.77 1.13 -12.40
C LEU A 160 4.70 2.24 -11.34
N VAL A 161 5.69 2.33 -10.45
CA VAL A 161 5.67 3.35 -9.38
C VAL A 161 5.89 4.76 -9.92
N GLN A 162 6.61 4.93 -11.02
CA GLN A 162 6.76 6.22 -11.69
C GLN A 162 5.42 6.76 -12.20
N GLN A 163 4.53 5.89 -12.71
CA GLN A 163 3.16 6.28 -13.06
C GLN A 163 2.34 6.68 -11.82
N ALA A 164 2.52 5.96 -10.71
CA ALA A 164 1.85 6.23 -9.45
C ALA A 164 2.22 7.63 -8.91
N VAL A 165 3.51 7.92 -8.78
CA VAL A 165 3.99 9.23 -8.26
C VAL A 165 3.71 10.38 -9.22
N PHE A 166 3.64 10.13 -10.53
CA PHE A 166 3.20 11.16 -11.49
C PHE A 166 1.72 11.52 -11.29
N THR A 167 0.89 10.51 -11.00
CA THR A 167 -0.56 10.70 -10.81
C THR A 167 -0.89 11.29 -9.44
N GLU A 168 -0.21 10.84 -8.38
CA GLU A 168 -0.44 11.24 -7.00
C GLU A 168 0.89 11.61 -6.30
N PRO A 169 1.51 12.74 -6.67
CA PRO A 169 2.85 13.12 -6.20
C PRO A 169 2.95 13.41 -4.70
N ASP A 170 1.83 13.62 -4.02
CA ASP A 170 1.77 13.84 -2.58
C ASP A 170 1.62 12.53 -1.77
N ASP A 171 1.33 11.40 -2.43
CA ASP A 171 1.23 10.11 -1.75
C ASP A 171 2.62 9.57 -1.39
N GLN A 172 2.97 9.67 -0.10
CA GLN A 172 4.21 9.15 0.46
C GLN A 172 4.41 7.65 0.21
N SER A 173 3.32 6.88 0.03
CA SER A 173 3.37 5.43 -0.04
C SER A 173 4.09 4.95 -1.31
N ALA A 174 3.79 5.58 -2.45
CA ALA A 174 4.48 5.35 -3.71
C ALA A 174 5.97 5.76 -3.63
N TRP A 175 6.29 6.86 -2.95
CA TRP A 175 7.68 7.32 -2.80
C TRP A 175 8.54 6.38 -1.96
N PHE A 176 7.99 5.83 -0.87
CA PHE A 176 8.71 4.83 -0.08
C PHE A 176 8.95 3.53 -0.87
N TYR A 177 7.97 3.11 -1.66
CA TYR A 177 8.12 1.95 -2.55
C TYR A 177 9.19 2.20 -3.62
N TYR A 178 9.15 3.37 -4.27
CA TYR A 178 10.15 3.76 -5.26
C TYR A 178 11.56 3.78 -4.66
N ARG A 179 11.75 4.38 -3.48
CA ARG A 179 13.05 4.39 -2.79
C ARG A 179 13.59 2.99 -2.54
N TRP A 180 12.75 2.05 -2.09
CA TRP A 180 13.15 0.66 -1.89
C TRP A 180 13.57 -0.04 -3.19
N LEU A 181 12.86 0.19 -4.30
CA LEU A 181 13.24 -0.33 -5.62
C LEU A 181 14.59 0.23 -6.09
N LEU A 182 14.82 1.53 -5.92
CA LEU A 182 16.08 2.17 -6.28
C LEU A 182 17.26 1.60 -5.47
N THR A 183 17.10 1.41 -4.15
CA THR A 183 18.10 0.75 -3.31
C THR A 183 18.38 -0.67 -3.80
N SER A 184 17.33 -1.45 -4.07
CA SER A 184 17.44 -2.83 -4.55
C SER A 184 18.18 -2.92 -5.89
N MET A 185 17.91 -1.99 -6.81
CA MET A 185 18.60 -1.93 -8.10
C MET A 185 20.07 -1.55 -7.95
N VAL A 186 20.38 -0.57 -7.08
CA VAL A 186 21.78 -0.20 -6.79
C VAL A 186 22.55 -1.37 -6.17
N GLU A 187 21.96 -2.10 -5.22
CA GLU A 187 22.55 -3.31 -4.64
C GLU A 187 22.78 -4.41 -5.70
N LEU A 188 21.84 -4.58 -6.64
CA LEU A 188 21.96 -5.55 -7.73
C LEU A 188 23.13 -5.23 -8.67
N VAL A 189 23.34 -3.94 -8.97
CA VAL A 189 24.40 -3.48 -9.89
C VAL A 189 25.68 -3.06 -9.17
N GLU A 190 25.78 -3.18 -7.85
CA GLU A 190 26.89 -2.67 -7.02
C GLU A 190 28.26 -3.22 -7.45
N SER A 191 28.29 -4.41 -8.07
CA SER A 191 29.51 -4.96 -8.66
C SER A 191 30.16 -4.09 -9.74
N SER A 192 29.43 -3.09 -10.27
CA SER A 192 29.85 -2.13 -11.29
C SER A 192 29.43 -0.70 -10.90
N ALA A 193 30.39 0.08 -10.39
CA ALA A 193 30.14 1.47 -10.00
C ALA A 193 29.66 2.33 -11.19
N GLU A 194 30.14 2.03 -12.40
CA GLU A 194 29.70 2.66 -13.63
C GLU A 194 28.20 2.41 -13.89
N ASP A 195 27.74 1.16 -13.78
CA ASP A 195 26.33 0.81 -14.01
C ASP A 195 25.43 1.42 -12.94
N ALA A 196 25.83 1.37 -11.66
CA ALA A 196 25.12 2.04 -10.57
C ALA A 196 24.99 3.55 -10.82
N SER A 197 26.08 4.20 -11.22
CA SER A 197 26.07 5.64 -11.51
C SER A 197 25.23 5.97 -12.75
N GLY A 198 25.25 5.13 -13.78
CA GLY A 198 24.47 5.30 -15.00
C GLY A 198 22.97 5.19 -14.72
N PHE A 199 22.58 4.19 -13.92
CA PHE A 199 21.22 4.03 -13.45
C PHE A 199 20.74 5.23 -12.62
N LEU A 200 21.49 5.64 -11.58
CA LEU A 200 21.10 6.78 -10.76
C LEU A 200 20.99 8.08 -11.57
N LYS A 201 21.87 8.29 -12.55
CA LYS A 201 21.79 9.45 -13.47
C LYS A 201 20.50 9.44 -14.28
N SER A 202 20.02 8.28 -14.75
CA SER A 202 18.74 8.21 -15.47
C SER A 202 17.56 8.54 -14.57
N GLN A 203 17.58 8.09 -13.32
CA GLN A 203 16.54 8.41 -12.34
C GLN A 203 16.55 9.89 -11.93
N VAL A 204 17.74 10.47 -11.75
CA VAL A 204 17.93 11.93 -11.53
C VAL A 204 17.39 12.73 -12.70
N GLN A 205 17.68 12.33 -13.94
CA GLN A 205 17.16 13.00 -15.12
C GLN A 205 15.62 12.98 -15.12
N TRP A 206 15.03 11.81 -14.93
CA TRP A 206 13.57 11.67 -14.89
C TRP A 206 12.92 12.51 -13.79
N LEU A 207 13.49 12.55 -12.58
CA LEU A 207 12.98 13.39 -11.49
C LEU A 207 13.10 14.90 -11.78
N ASN A 208 14.13 15.33 -12.51
CA ASN A 208 14.23 16.74 -12.92
C ASN A 208 13.13 17.09 -13.92
N GLU A 209 12.87 16.23 -14.91
CA GLU A 209 11.77 16.41 -15.87
C GLU A 209 10.41 16.44 -15.14
N LEU A 210 10.23 15.59 -14.13
CA LEU A 210 9.04 15.60 -13.28
C LEU A 210 8.89 16.90 -12.50
N LEU A 211 9.99 17.43 -11.96
CA LEU A 211 10.01 18.67 -11.18
C LEU A 211 9.71 19.93 -12.01
N GLU A 212 9.97 19.89 -13.32
CA GLU A 212 9.55 20.93 -14.26
C GLU A 212 8.04 20.97 -14.44
N VAL A 213 7.38 19.81 -14.39
CA VAL A 213 5.92 19.69 -14.51
C VAL A 213 5.22 19.93 -13.17
N ILE A 214 5.78 19.41 -12.08
CA ILE A 214 5.20 19.43 -10.73
C ILE A 214 6.15 20.14 -9.76
N SER A 215 6.19 21.46 -9.86
CA SER A 215 7.19 22.31 -9.18
C SER A 215 7.07 22.32 -7.64
N GLU A 216 5.89 22.06 -7.09
CA GLU A 216 5.62 22.15 -5.64
C GLU A 216 5.53 20.77 -4.96
N ALA A 217 5.84 19.67 -5.66
CA ALA A 217 5.79 18.33 -5.07
C ALA A 217 7.02 18.06 -4.20
N LYS A 218 6.84 18.17 -2.87
CA LYS A 218 7.93 18.01 -1.89
C LYS A 218 8.69 16.69 -2.03
N TRP A 219 7.98 15.61 -2.32
CA TRP A 219 8.59 14.28 -2.39
C TRP A 219 9.49 14.10 -3.60
N VAL A 220 9.20 14.76 -4.72
CA VAL A 220 10.10 14.82 -5.89
C VAL A 220 11.42 15.44 -5.46
N VAL A 221 11.37 16.57 -4.74
CA VAL A 221 12.56 17.29 -4.26
C VAL A 221 13.35 16.44 -3.26
N VAL A 222 12.67 15.80 -2.32
CA VAL A 222 13.30 14.93 -1.30
C VAL A 222 13.99 13.73 -1.95
N MET A 223 13.33 13.06 -2.89
CA MET A 223 13.93 11.93 -3.61
C MET A 223 15.12 12.36 -4.47
N LEU A 224 14.99 13.48 -5.19
CA LEU A 224 16.08 14.00 -6.00
C LEU A 224 17.31 14.34 -5.15
N ALA A 225 17.11 14.89 -3.95
CA ALA A 225 18.19 15.18 -3.01
C ALA A 225 18.94 13.91 -2.56
N ASP A 226 18.20 12.83 -2.25
CA ASP A 226 18.74 11.53 -1.86
C ASP A 226 19.55 10.88 -3.01
N LEU A 227 19.02 10.91 -4.24
CA LEU A 227 19.72 10.35 -5.40
C LEU A 227 21.00 11.13 -5.77
N GLN A 228 20.96 12.46 -5.71
CA GLN A 228 22.14 13.30 -5.97
C GLN A 228 23.26 12.99 -4.97
N PHE A 229 22.92 12.77 -3.71
CA PHE A 229 23.90 12.38 -2.71
C PHE A 229 24.49 10.99 -3.00
N HIS A 230 23.67 9.97 -3.26
CA HIS A 230 24.18 8.64 -3.58
C HIS A 230 25.07 8.65 -4.84
N LEU A 231 24.69 9.43 -5.86
CA LEU A 231 25.52 9.60 -7.05
C LEU A 231 26.88 10.25 -6.73
N SER A 232 26.91 11.24 -5.84
CA SER A 232 28.16 11.88 -5.39
C SER A 232 29.11 10.90 -4.68
N VAL A 233 28.55 9.97 -3.89
CA VAL A 233 29.32 8.94 -3.17
C VAL A 233 29.92 7.93 -4.14
N ILE A 234 29.11 7.44 -5.10
CA ILE A 234 29.55 6.41 -6.07
C ILE A 234 30.61 6.96 -7.04
N THR A 235 30.45 8.21 -7.48
CA THR A 235 31.34 8.80 -8.50
C THR A 235 32.70 9.28 -7.98
N LYS A 236 32.98 9.15 -6.67
CA LYS A 236 34.27 9.48 -6.01
C LYS A 236 34.89 10.80 -6.48
N VAL A 237 34.07 11.85 -6.62
CA VAL A 237 34.54 13.16 -7.09
C VAL A 237 35.55 13.75 -6.09
N SER A 238 36.72 14.16 -6.58
CA SER A 238 37.70 14.92 -5.79
C SER A 238 37.10 16.30 -5.48
N GLY A 239 36.70 16.53 -4.22
CA GLY A 239 35.91 17.69 -3.81
C GLY A 239 34.54 17.27 -3.28
N TRP A 240 34.56 16.55 -2.17
CA TRP A 240 33.37 15.94 -1.59
C TRP A 240 32.30 16.97 -1.17
N GLU A 241 32.73 18.16 -0.74
CA GLU A 241 31.81 19.24 -0.34
C GLU A 241 31.10 19.83 -1.56
N GLU A 242 31.83 20.04 -2.65
CA GLU A 242 31.26 20.53 -3.92
C GLU A 242 30.31 19.51 -4.54
N ALA A 243 30.63 18.21 -4.46
CA ALA A 243 29.82 17.15 -5.04
C ALA A 243 28.45 16.99 -4.36
N LYS A 244 28.33 17.38 -3.09
CA LYS A 244 27.09 17.28 -2.30
C LYS A 244 26.20 18.51 -2.38
N LYS A 245 26.75 19.63 -2.87
CA LYS A 245 26.06 20.90 -2.96
C LYS A 245 24.66 20.80 -3.60
N PRO A 246 24.45 20.07 -4.72
CA PRO A 246 23.12 19.91 -5.29
C PRO A 246 22.11 19.24 -4.34
N SER A 247 22.53 18.22 -3.59
CA SER A 247 21.68 17.54 -2.60
C SER A 247 21.30 18.48 -1.45
N VAL A 248 22.27 19.24 -0.94
CA VAL A 248 22.06 20.21 0.14
C VAL A 248 21.06 21.31 -0.26
N GLU A 249 21.21 21.87 -1.47
CA GLU A 249 20.32 22.90 -2.01
C GLU A 249 18.88 22.38 -2.20
N LEU A 250 18.72 21.12 -2.62
CA LEU A 250 17.41 20.48 -2.73
C LEU A 250 16.75 20.26 -1.37
N TYR A 251 17.50 19.86 -0.34
CA TYR A 251 16.93 19.79 1.01
C TYR A 251 16.54 21.16 1.57
N ASP A 252 17.29 22.23 1.23
CA ASP A 252 16.88 23.59 1.58
C ASP A 252 15.57 23.99 0.89
N ARG A 253 15.37 23.59 -0.36
CA ARG A 253 14.08 23.73 -1.05
C ARG A 253 12.99 22.89 -0.37
N ALA A 254 13.26 21.66 0.06
CA ALA A 254 12.29 20.83 0.77
C ALA A 254 11.84 21.48 2.09
N ILE A 255 12.76 22.12 2.84
CA ILE A 255 12.44 22.89 4.05
C ILE A 255 11.51 24.08 3.74
N ALA A 256 11.70 24.73 2.59
CA ALA A 256 10.82 25.82 2.17
C ALA A 256 9.41 25.34 1.79
N LEU A 257 9.30 24.15 1.17
CA LEU A 257 8.02 23.54 0.78
C LEU A 257 7.26 22.92 1.95
N ASP A 258 7.97 22.35 2.93
CA ASP A 258 7.38 21.65 4.08
C ASP A 258 8.06 22.09 5.41
N PRO A 259 7.75 23.30 5.90
CA PRO A 259 8.40 23.86 7.09
C PRO A 259 8.18 23.04 8.36
N ASP A 260 7.04 22.35 8.47
CA ASP A 260 6.68 21.54 9.63
C ASP A 260 7.63 20.34 9.82
N HIS A 261 8.25 19.87 8.74
CA HIS A 261 9.22 18.77 8.75
C HIS A 261 10.67 19.23 8.66
N ARG A 262 10.97 20.52 8.88
CA ARG A 262 12.32 21.10 8.79
C ARG A 262 13.42 20.25 9.44
N HIS A 263 13.21 19.83 10.69
CA HIS A 263 14.21 19.07 11.42
C HIS A 263 14.52 17.71 10.79
N CYS A 264 13.54 17.09 10.14
CA CYS A 264 13.74 15.85 9.37
C CYS A 264 14.72 16.09 8.23
N TYR A 265 14.52 17.17 7.45
CA TYR A 265 15.40 17.51 6.33
C TYR A 265 16.78 17.98 6.80
N GLU A 266 16.87 18.74 7.89
CA GLU A 266 18.15 19.12 8.49
C GLU A 266 18.95 17.88 8.92
N ASP A 267 18.30 16.87 9.48
CA ASP A 267 18.95 15.62 9.86
C ASP A 267 19.33 14.78 8.64
N MET A 268 18.53 14.78 7.56
CA MET A 268 18.93 14.19 6.28
C MET A 268 20.18 14.89 5.73
N LYS A 269 20.21 16.23 5.68
CA LYS A 269 21.40 17.00 5.27
C LYS A 269 22.63 16.60 6.06
N LYS A 270 22.52 16.43 7.40
CA LYS A 270 23.65 15.99 8.24
C LYS A 270 24.13 14.58 7.93
N LYS A 271 23.22 13.63 7.66
CA LYS A 271 23.59 12.27 7.20
C LYS A 271 24.27 12.31 5.83
N HIS A 272 23.99 13.36 5.06
CA HIS A 272 24.47 13.60 3.71
C HIS A 272 25.63 14.61 3.66
N VAL A 273 26.22 14.96 4.81
CA VAL A 273 27.48 15.72 5.04
C VAL A 273 28.38 14.86 5.94
#